data_AF-A0A7S2U0L1-F1
#
_entry.id   AF-A0A7S2U0L1-F1
#
_cell.length_a   1.000
_cell.length_b   1.000
_cell.length_c   1.000
_cell.angle_alpha   90.00
_cell.angle_beta   90.00
_cell.angle_gamma   90.00
#
_symmetry.space_group_name_H-M   'P 1'
#
loop_
_entity.id
_entity.type
_entity.pdbx_description
1 polymer ?
#
loop_
_entity_poly.entity_id
_entity_poly.type
_entity_poly.pdbx_seq_one_letter_code
_entity_poly.pdbx_strand_id
1 'polypeptide(L)'
;MMWGSLFALVAVCMFSPANASWKKVTSEMEGWSSRVSGHKYYAPLRRREDHLTVRKNRHTKLMHRHRQLLNTTGDALISIALKTRKHAKQVLLEDHGSEFTGPVMIGSPGQEQQCIFDTGSSMAWIMSTKCTTDVCKMHHQFDSAKSETWESSDSKMNIQFGTGSLSGTLCKDRVKLGGFDLGKVVLGEITETDGSVFTLPFDGICGLSYKMQHDDRYCFLDSIENSDQLKEKSFTFYFGENDSALIFGEPDSNVRSSEVQWYPVSRKFYWETHLRDVTIDGVSVKDQDKNATVVFDTGTSVLTMPTSSATTTMKLLQTAGLNCKQIERGEAPEVCYHFEGRESICLKHWYEKGESGCTASLMTLDLADENIFILGQPFFSAFVTTFDVGNDRIGVSQPAANVNLGN
;
A
#
# COMPACT_ATOMS: atom_id res chain seq x y z
N MET A 1 6.29 -7.02 21.50
CA MET A 1 7.11 -6.63 20.33
C MET A 1 6.31 -5.53 19.66
N MET A 2 6.61 -4.26 19.97
CA MET A 2 5.91 -3.09 19.41
C MET A 2 6.67 -2.62 18.17
N TRP A 3 6.27 -3.08 16.99
CA TRP A 3 6.63 -2.51 15.70
C TRP A 3 5.47 -2.80 14.75
N GLY A 4 4.45 -1.95 14.73
CA GLY A 4 3.26 -2.13 13.89
C GLY A 4 2.78 -0.85 13.19
N SER A 5 3.58 0.22 13.21
CA SER A 5 3.16 1.51 12.66
C SER A 5 4.36 2.29 12.08
N LEU A 6 5.23 1.61 11.33
CA LEU A 6 6.43 2.24 10.74
C LEU A 6 6.26 2.69 9.29
N PHE A 7 5.13 2.41 8.63
CA PHE A 7 4.87 2.77 7.23
C PHE A 7 4.15 4.11 7.08
N ALA A 8 4.56 5.06 7.91
CA ALA A 8 4.09 6.45 7.86
C ALA A 8 4.69 7.25 6.68
N LEU A 9 5.67 6.73 5.95
CA LEU A 9 6.45 7.57 5.04
C LEU A 9 6.92 6.78 3.81
N VAL A 10 5.96 6.23 3.07
CA VAL A 10 6.23 5.87 1.68
C VAL A 10 6.17 7.12 0.77
N ALA A 11 5.29 8.08 1.10
CA ALA A 11 5.07 9.28 0.29
C ALA A 11 6.24 10.29 0.22
N VAL A 12 6.91 10.62 1.34
CA VAL A 12 7.82 11.80 1.35
C VAL A 12 9.29 11.43 1.10
N CYS A 13 9.59 10.14 1.09
CA CYS A 13 10.95 9.63 1.17
C CYS A 13 11.73 9.67 -0.14
N MET A 14 11.06 9.91 -1.28
CA MET A 14 11.73 9.78 -2.57
C MET A 14 12.37 11.07 -3.09
N PHE A 15 11.87 12.28 -2.81
CA PHE A 15 12.42 13.49 -3.46
C PHE A 15 12.24 14.79 -2.66
N SER A 16 12.95 14.94 -1.53
CA SER A 16 13.25 16.27 -1.00
C SER A 16 14.52 16.81 -1.66
N PRO A 17 14.56 18.08 -2.11
CA PRO A 17 15.83 18.78 -2.32
C PRO A 17 16.64 18.71 -1.02
N ALA A 18 17.97 18.75 -1.12
CA ALA A 18 18.93 18.53 -0.04
C ALA A 18 18.84 19.49 1.19
N ASN A 19 17.77 20.26 1.35
CA ASN A 19 17.59 21.29 2.37
C ASN A 19 16.30 21.19 3.21
N ALA A 20 15.49 20.12 3.14
CA ALA A 20 14.42 19.95 4.13
C ALA A 20 15.02 19.57 5.49
N SER A 21 14.93 20.48 6.46
CA SER A 21 15.31 20.19 7.83
C SER A 21 14.29 19.24 8.45
N TRP A 22 14.61 17.95 8.47
CA TRP A 22 13.84 16.94 9.20
C TRP A 22 14.04 17.15 10.70
N LYS A 23 13.17 17.96 11.32
CA LYS A 23 13.13 18.04 12.79
C LYS A 23 12.51 16.75 13.30
N LYS A 24 13.37 15.89 13.83
CA LYS A 24 13.13 14.76 14.74
C LYS A 24 11.70 14.72 15.32
N VAL A 25 10.78 14.02 14.67
CA VAL A 25 9.44 13.69 15.19
C VAL A 25 9.56 12.37 15.96
N THR A 26 9.98 12.43 17.21
CA THR A 26 9.77 11.33 18.19
C THR A 26 9.79 11.77 19.66
N SER A 27 10.06 13.03 20.01
CA SER A 27 10.24 13.40 21.43
C SER A 27 9.03 13.97 22.17
N GLU A 28 7.84 14.07 21.56
CA GLU A 28 6.65 14.61 22.25
C GLU A 28 5.53 13.59 22.54
N MET A 29 5.65 12.34 22.08
CA MET A 29 4.76 11.24 22.50
C MET A 29 5.34 10.37 23.63
N GLU A 30 6.67 10.36 23.81
CA GLU A 30 7.32 9.62 24.92
C GLU A 30 7.12 10.29 26.30
N GLY A 31 6.71 11.56 26.33
CA GLY A 31 6.43 12.28 27.57
C GLY A 31 5.10 11.91 28.26
N TRP A 32 4.26 11.08 27.63
CA TRP A 32 2.88 10.84 28.05
C TRP A 32 2.59 9.42 28.57
N SER A 33 3.63 8.62 28.86
CA SER A 33 3.48 7.28 29.46
C SER A 33 4.06 7.12 30.87
N SER A 34 4.33 8.21 31.61
CA SER A 34 4.87 8.11 32.97
C SER A 34 3.88 8.56 34.05
N ARG A 35 3.15 7.58 34.60
CA ARG A 35 2.73 7.47 36.01
C ARG A 35 1.75 6.30 36.15
N VAL A 36 2.25 5.12 36.51
CA VAL A 36 1.83 4.32 37.68
C VAL A 36 2.94 3.29 37.95
N SER A 37 3.28 3.20 39.22
CA SER A 37 4.38 2.45 39.83
C SER A 37 4.29 0.92 39.73
N GLY A 38 5.45 0.29 39.50
CA GLY A 38 5.96 -0.88 40.22
C GLY A 38 5.20 -2.20 40.09
N HIS A 39 5.86 -3.22 39.55
CA HIS A 39 6.34 -4.43 40.27
C HIS A 39 6.97 -5.37 39.22
N LYS A 40 8.24 -5.73 39.42
CA LYS A 40 8.98 -6.68 38.57
C LYS A 40 8.64 -8.11 39.01
N TYR A 41 8.22 -8.95 38.07
CA TYR A 41 8.34 -10.41 38.20
C TYR A 41 8.86 -11.00 36.89
N TYR A 42 10.01 -11.67 36.97
CA TYR A 42 10.53 -12.55 35.92
C TYR A 42 9.89 -13.93 36.08
N ALA A 43 9.42 -14.52 34.98
CA ALA A 43 9.13 -15.95 34.89
C ALA A 43 9.52 -16.48 33.49
N PRO A 44 10.24 -17.61 33.38
CA PRO A 44 10.70 -18.14 32.09
C PRO A 44 9.60 -19.00 31.44
N LEU A 45 9.32 -18.78 30.16
CA LEU A 45 8.45 -19.67 29.38
C LEU A 45 9.28 -20.78 28.72
N ARG A 46 8.96 -22.01 29.12
CA ARG A 46 9.54 -23.28 28.69
C ARG A 46 8.71 -23.82 27.51
N ARG A 47 9.36 -24.17 26.40
CA ARG A 47 8.75 -24.93 25.28
C ARG A 47 8.29 -26.31 25.76
N ARG A 48 7.12 -26.74 25.28
CA ARG A 48 6.74 -28.16 25.21
C ARG A 48 6.38 -28.48 23.76
N GLU A 49 7.27 -29.21 23.11
CA GLU A 49 6.92 -30.17 22.07
C GLU A 49 6.46 -31.46 22.77
N ASP A 50 5.52 -32.20 22.17
CA ASP A 50 5.58 -33.66 22.10
C ASP A 50 4.49 -34.24 21.16
N HIS A 51 5.00 -34.89 20.11
CA HIS A 51 4.63 -36.18 19.52
C HIS A 51 3.17 -36.59 19.28
N LEU A 52 2.88 -37.02 18.04
CA LEU A 52 2.32 -38.35 17.74
C LEU A 52 2.69 -38.79 16.31
N THR A 53 3.38 -39.92 16.20
CA THR A 53 3.72 -40.58 14.92
C THR A 53 3.25 -42.05 14.98
N VAL A 54 3.02 -42.64 13.80
CA VAL A 54 2.91 -44.07 13.45
C VAL A 54 1.49 -44.61 13.22
N ARG A 55 1.09 -44.64 11.94
CA ARG A 55 0.68 -45.90 11.27
C ARG A 55 0.81 -45.78 9.75
N LYS A 56 1.91 -46.31 9.21
CA LYS A 56 2.16 -46.46 7.77
C LYS A 56 1.88 -47.90 7.33
N ASN A 57 1.58 -48.04 6.04
CA ASN A 57 1.59 -49.24 5.19
C ASN A 57 0.27 -49.98 4.96
N ARG A 58 -0.53 -49.44 4.04
CA ARG A 58 -1.27 -50.23 3.00
C ARG A 58 -1.80 -49.41 1.80
N HIS A 59 -1.23 -48.24 1.51
CA HIS A 59 -1.79 -47.27 0.54
C HIS A 59 -0.84 -46.86 -0.61
N THR A 60 0.07 -47.72 -1.06
CA THR A 60 1.07 -47.37 -2.10
C THR A 60 0.80 -47.91 -3.50
N LYS A 61 -0.31 -48.63 -3.75
CA LYS A 61 -0.69 -49.07 -5.12
C LYS A 61 -1.92 -48.36 -5.71
N LEU A 62 -2.75 -47.69 -4.89
CA LEU A 62 -3.90 -46.90 -5.37
C LEU A 62 -3.50 -45.46 -5.75
N MET A 63 -2.46 -44.91 -5.12
CA MET A 63 -1.98 -43.54 -5.33
C MET A 63 -1.27 -43.32 -6.69
N HIS A 64 -0.76 -44.36 -7.35
CA HIS A 64 -0.06 -44.19 -8.62
C HIS A 64 -1.00 -44.07 -9.83
N ARG A 65 -2.18 -44.71 -9.79
CA ARG A 65 -3.24 -44.50 -10.80
C ARG A 65 -3.99 -43.19 -10.60
N HIS A 66 -4.20 -42.74 -9.35
CA HIS A 66 -4.78 -41.42 -9.07
C HIS A 66 -3.85 -40.28 -9.50
N ARG A 67 -2.52 -40.42 -9.35
CA ARG A 67 -1.55 -39.38 -9.75
C ARG A 67 -1.47 -39.16 -11.27
N GLN A 68 -1.68 -40.19 -12.07
CA GLN A 68 -1.70 -40.04 -13.54
C GLN A 68 -3.02 -39.44 -14.06
N LEU A 69 -4.16 -39.77 -13.43
CA LEU A 69 -5.45 -39.15 -13.77
C LEU A 69 -5.54 -37.68 -13.33
N LEU A 70 -4.98 -37.35 -12.14
CA LEU A 70 -4.91 -35.98 -11.61
C LEU A 70 -3.98 -35.07 -12.42
N ASN A 71 -2.95 -35.59 -13.08
CA ASN A 71 -2.09 -34.76 -13.94
C ASN A 71 -2.82 -34.37 -15.24
N THR A 72 -3.55 -35.29 -15.87
CA THR A 72 -4.28 -34.99 -17.12
C THR A 72 -5.52 -34.12 -16.91
N THR A 73 -6.23 -34.26 -15.79
CA THR A 73 -7.35 -33.35 -15.45
C THR A 73 -6.86 -32.06 -14.82
N GLY A 74 -5.73 -32.09 -14.10
CA GLY A 74 -5.05 -30.91 -13.57
C GLY A 74 -4.60 -29.97 -14.68
N ASP A 75 -3.93 -30.48 -15.72
CA ASP A 75 -3.50 -29.67 -16.87
C ASP A 75 -4.69 -29.11 -17.65
N ALA A 76 -5.78 -29.87 -17.78
CA ALA A 76 -7.00 -29.41 -18.43
C ALA A 76 -7.71 -28.33 -17.59
N LEU A 77 -7.82 -28.50 -16.27
CA LEU A 77 -8.39 -27.51 -15.35
C LEU A 77 -7.51 -26.27 -15.23
N ILE A 78 -6.19 -26.41 -15.22
CA ILE A 78 -5.23 -25.30 -15.33
C ILE A 78 -5.40 -24.61 -16.67
N SER A 79 -5.56 -25.33 -17.78
CA SER A 79 -5.82 -24.72 -19.10
C SER A 79 -7.16 -24.00 -19.16
N ILE A 80 -8.19 -24.50 -18.45
CA ILE A 80 -9.51 -23.87 -18.35
C ILE A 80 -9.43 -22.65 -17.45
N ALA A 81 -8.78 -22.74 -16.28
CA ALA A 81 -8.48 -21.62 -15.39
C ALA A 81 -7.62 -20.55 -16.08
N LEU A 82 -6.64 -20.94 -16.88
CA LEU A 82 -5.83 -20.04 -17.72
C LEU A 82 -6.65 -19.47 -18.90
N LYS A 83 -7.63 -20.22 -19.43
CA LYS A 83 -8.56 -19.74 -20.46
C LYS A 83 -9.65 -18.82 -19.92
N THR A 84 -10.08 -18.96 -18.66
CA THR A 84 -10.95 -18.00 -17.97
C THR A 84 -10.16 -16.78 -17.47
N ARG A 85 -8.89 -16.94 -17.08
CA ARG A 85 -7.95 -15.84 -16.76
C ARG A 85 -7.57 -14.96 -17.96
N LYS A 86 -7.93 -15.32 -19.20
CA LYS A 86 -7.63 -14.50 -20.40
C LYS A 86 -8.25 -13.09 -20.39
N HIS A 87 -9.07 -12.77 -19.41
CA HIS A 87 -9.73 -11.47 -19.28
C HIS A 87 -9.53 -10.77 -17.92
N ALA A 88 -8.82 -11.38 -16.96
CA ALA A 88 -8.61 -10.77 -15.67
C ALA A 88 -7.47 -9.74 -15.77
N LYS A 89 -7.83 -8.46 -16.01
CA LYS A 89 -6.90 -7.32 -15.90
C LYS A 89 -6.79 -6.88 -14.43
N GLN A 90 -6.49 -7.82 -13.55
CA GLN A 90 -6.43 -7.54 -12.12
C GLN A 90 -5.31 -8.34 -11.45
N VAL A 91 -4.77 -7.76 -10.38
CA VAL A 91 -3.83 -8.38 -9.46
C VAL A 91 -4.56 -8.56 -8.14
N LEU A 92 -4.66 -9.79 -7.66
CA LEU A 92 -5.13 -10.04 -6.30
C LEU A 92 -4.06 -9.57 -5.32
N LEU A 93 -4.49 -8.91 -4.26
CA LEU A 93 -3.64 -8.35 -3.23
C LEU A 93 -3.78 -9.18 -1.96
N GLU A 94 -2.65 -9.50 -1.34
CA GLU A 94 -2.54 -10.16 -0.05
C GLU A 94 -2.42 -9.11 1.06
N ASP A 95 -3.22 -9.26 2.10
CA ASP A 95 -3.22 -8.40 3.29
C ASP A 95 -2.18 -8.89 4.31
N HIS A 96 -1.24 -8.02 4.68
CA HIS A 96 -0.25 -8.28 5.72
C HIS A 96 -0.49 -7.45 7.00
N GLY A 97 -1.67 -6.83 7.12
CA GLY A 97 -2.11 -6.00 8.24
C GLY A 97 -1.92 -4.52 7.98
N SER A 98 -0.68 -4.06 7.80
CA SER A 98 -0.36 -2.65 7.53
C SER A 98 -0.01 -2.37 6.07
N GLU A 99 0.12 -3.40 5.24
CA GLU A 99 0.49 -3.32 3.82
C GLU A 99 -0.26 -4.37 2.99
N PHE A 100 -0.48 -4.05 1.72
CA PHE A 100 -1.01 -4.96 0.73
C PHE A 100 0.03 -5.22 -0.35
N THR A 101 0.29 -6.49 -0.66
CA THR A 101 1.22 -6.87 -1.73
C THR A 101 0.51 -7.62 -2.83
N GLY A 102 1.06 -7.58 -4.04
CA GLY A 102 0.61 -8.46 -5.11
C GLY A 102 1.73 -8.84 -6.07
N PRO A 103 1.51 -9.91 -6.85
CA PRO A 103 2.54 -10.46 -7.72
C PRO A 103 2.81 -9.58 -8.95
N VAL A 104 4.09 -9.36 -9.22
CA VAL A 104 4.62 -8.71 -10.42
C VAL A 104 5.69 -9.60 -11.04
N MET A 105 5.61 -9.83 -12.35
CA MET A 105 6.60 -10.58 -13.12
C MET A 105 7.59 -9.62 -13.77
N ILE A 106 8.87 -9.75 -13.47
CA ILE A 106 9.94 -8.91 -14.02
C ILE A 106 10.92 -9.75 -14.83
N GLY A 107 11.25 -9.29 -16.04
CA GLY A 107 12.22 -9.94 -16.91
C GLY A 107 11.66 -10.98 -17.89
N SER A 108 12.55 -11.57 -18.67
CA SER A 108 12.25 -12.64 -19.63
C SER A 108 13.32 -13.75 -19.58
N PRO A 109 13.01 -14.97 -19.08
CA PRO A 109 11.76 -15.38 -18.46
C PRO A 109 11.43 -14.56 -17.20
N GLY A 110 10.13 -14.38 -16.94
CA GLY A 110 9.65 -13.56 -15.83
C GLY A 110 9.99 -14.17 -14.47
N GLN A 111 10.47 -13.33 -13.56
CA GLN A 111 10.73 -13.61 -12.15
C GLN A 111 9.64 -12.93 -11.32
N GLU A 112 8.89 -13.71 -10.53
CA GLU A 112 7.82 -13.18 -9.68
C GLU A 112 8.39 -12.46 -8.47
N GLN A 113 7.85 -11.29 -8.16
CA GLN A 113 8.16 -10.47 -6.99
C GLN A 113 6.84 -10.01 -6.35
N GLN A 114 6.75 -10.04 -5.02
CA GLN A 114 5.61 -9.52 -4.29
C GLN A 114 5.84 -8.04 -3.98
N CYS A 115 5.05 -7.16 -4.57
CA CYS A 115 5.26 -5.71 -4.47
C CYS A 115 4.09 -4.99 -3.83
N ILE A 116 4.39 -3.93 -3.09
CA ILE A 116 3.39 -2.92 -2.71
C ILE A 116 3.10 -2.05 -3.94
N PHE A 117 1.82 -1.87 -4.27
CA PHE A 117 1.39 -0.92 -5.29
C PHE A 117 1.03 0.41 -4.63
N ASP A 118 1.87 1.41 -4.85
CA ASP A 118 1.93 2.61 -4.02
C ASP A 118 1.58 3.86 -4.81
N THR A 119 0.44 4.49 -4.52
CA THR A 119 0.02 5.73 -5.17
C THR A 119 0.69 6.98 -4.60
N GLY A 120 1.47 6.86 -3.52
CA GLY A 120 2.25 7.92 -2.90
C GLY A 120 3.65 8.10 -3.48
N SER A 121 4.16 7.16 -4.28
CA SER A 121 5.46 7.29 -4.95
C SER A 121 5.41 6.94 -6.44
N SER A 122 6.36 7.45 -7.20
CA SER A 122 6.43 7.28 -8.66
C SER A 122 7.46 6.24 -9.11
N MET A 123 8.43 5.92 -8.26
CA MET A 123 9.55 5.06 -8.63
C MET A 123 9.31 3.63 -8.14
N ALA A 124 9.46 2.68 -9.06
CA ALA A 124 9.45 1.27 -8.71
C ALA A 124 10.86 0.76 -8.42
N TRP A 125 10.99 -0.19 -7.51
CA TRP A 125 12.26 -0.80 -7.14
C TRP A 125 12.04 -2.22 -6.60
N ILE A 126 13.06 -3.06 -6.74
CA ILE A 126 13.06 -4.46 -6.27
C ILE A 126 14.39 -4.84 -5.61
N MET A 127 14.36 -5.85 -4.75
CA MET A 127 15.55 -6.43 -4.15
C MET A 127 16.34 -7.23 -5.20
N SER A 128 17.64 -6.95 -5.36
CA SER A 128 18.51 -7.67 -6.28
C SER A 128 19.24 -8.83 -5.60
N THR A 129 19.60 -9.87 -6.36
CA THR A 129 20.58 -10.88 -5.92
C THR A 129 21.97 -10.30 -5.62
N LYS A 130 22.25 -9.10 -6.14
CA LYS A 130 23.47 -8.33 -5.83
C LYS A 130 23.44 -7.75 -4.41
N CYS A 131 22.28 -7.67 -3.77
CA CYS A 131 22.17 -7.22 -2.40
C CYS A 131 22.47 -8.36 -1.41
N THR A 132 23.55 -8.21 -0.65
CA THR A 132 24.04 -9.25 0.26
C THR A 132 23.76 -8.99 1.74
N THR A 133 23.02 -7.92 2.06
CA THR A 133 22.58 -7.65 3.43
C THR A 133 21.65 -8.75 3.92
N ASP A 134 21.58 -8.95 5.24
CA ASP A 134 20.71 -9.99 5.79
C ASP A 134 19.23 -9.71 5.53
N VAL A 135 18.84 -8.43 5.45
CA VAL A 135 17.49 -8.02 5.12
C VAL A 135 17.12 -8.39 3.69
N CYS A 136 17.99 -8.15 2.70
CA CYS A 136 17.74 -8.56 1.32
C CYS A 136 17.56 -10.07 1.16
N LYS A 137 18.29 -10.88 1.93
CA LYS A 137 18.21 -12.34 1.88
C LYS A 137 16.91 -12.90 2.48
N MET A 138 16.12 -12.08 3.18
CA MET A 138 14.80 -12.47 3.66
C MET A 138 13.74 -12.43 2.56
N HIS A 139 14.01 -11.72 1.47
CA HIS A 139 13.08 -11.48 0.37
C HIS A 139 13.38 -12.37 -0.83
N HIS A 140 12.42 -12.47 -1.74
CA HIS A 140 12.74 -12.93 -3.08
C HIS A 140 13.60 -11.87 -3.77
N GLN A 141 14.65 -12.32 -4.44
CA GLN A 141 15.61 -11.44 -5.07
C GLN A 141 15.56 -11.61 -6.58
N PHE A 142 15.46 -10.48 -7.29
CA PHE A 142 15.55 -10.43 -8.74
C PHE A 142 16.99 -10.65 -9.21
N ASP A 143 17.16 -11.58 -10.15
CA ASP A 143 18.44 -11.89 -10.77
C ASP A 143 18.48 -11.32 -12.20
N SER A 144 19.09 -10.13 -12.35
CA SER A 144 19.22 -9.47 -13.65
C SER A 144 19.96 -10.31 -14.69
N ALA A 145 20.86 -11.21 -14.29
CA ALA A 145 21.60 -12.08 -15.21
C ALA A 145 20.73 -13.18 -15.85
N LYS A 146 19.54 -13.44 -15.29
CA LYS A 146 18.59 -14.43 -15.83
C LYS A 146 17.58 -13.83 -16.81
N SER A 147 17.57 -12.51 -17.01
CA SER A 147 16.62 -11.84 -17.89
C SER A 147 17.26 -11.42 -19.20
N GLU A 148 16.73 -11.92 -20.32
CA GLU A 148 17.14 -11.56 -21.68
C GLU A 148 16.70 -10.15 -22.08
N THR A 149 15.73 -9.56 -21.37
CA THR A 149 15.19 -8.23 -21.67
C THR A 149 15.77 -7.11 -20.82
N TRP A 150 16.66 -7.46 -19.88
CA TRP A 150 17.29 -6.53 -18.96
C TRP A 150 18.25 -5.58 -19.67
N GLU A 151 18.18 -4.30 -19.29
CA GLU A 151 19.07 -3.25 -19.74
C GLU A 151 19.66 -2.53 -18.51
N SER A 152 20.99 -2.48 -18.45
CA SER A 152 21.73 -1.77 -17.41
C SER A 152 21.57 -0.26 -17.54
N SER A 153 21.54 0.45 -16.41
CA SER A 153 21.86 1.88 -16.34
C SER A 153 22.90 2.15 -15.26
N ASP A 154 23.82 3.07 -15.54
CA ASP A 154 24.82 3.52 -14.57
C ASP A 154 24.27 4.57 -13.59
N SER A 155 23.01 4.96 -13.75
CA SER A 155 22.34 5.90 -12.86
C SER A 155 22.12 5.29 -11.49
N LYS A 156 22.81 5.83 -10.48
CA LYS A 156 22.62 5.45 -9.08
C LYS A 156 21.32 5.99 -8.55
N MET A 157 20.74 5.26 -7.60
CA MET A 157 19.60 5.70 -6.81
C MET A 157 19.88 5.49 -5.33
N ASN A 158 19.35 6.39 -4.52
CA ASN A 158 19.30 6.26 -3.07
C ASN A 158 17.93 6.77 -2.62
N ILE A 159 17.27 6.00 -1.76
CA ILE A 159 15.98 6.37 -1.17
C ILE A 159 16.11 6.27 0.35
N GLN A 160 15.71 7.32 1.06
CA GLN A 160 15.71 7.35 2.52
C GLN A 160 14.29 7.11 3.03
N PHE A 161 13.98 5.96 3.62
CA PHE A 161 12.68 5.62 4.23
C PHE A 161 12.70 5.81 5.74
N GLY A 162 12.28 6.98 6.23
CA GLY A 162 12.29 7.27 7.67
C GLY A 162 13.68 7.01 8.30
N THR A 163 13.79 5.97 9.12
CA THR A 163 15.04 5.54 9.77
C THR A 163 15.86 4.51 8.98
N GLY A 164 15.44 4.13 7.77
CA GLY A 164 16.16 3.21 6.89
C GLY A 164 16.50 3.83 5.54
N SER A 165 17.39 3.19 4.78
CA SER A 165 17.75 3.62 3.43
C SER A 165 17.95 2.44 2.47
N LEU A 166 17.70 2.69 1.19
CA LEU A 166 17.98 1.77 0.10
C LEU A 166 18.93 2.45 -0.87
N SER A 167 19.91 1.71 -1.38
CA SER A 167 20.76 2.16 -2.48
C SER A 167 20.85 1.11 -3.57
N GLY A 168 20.99 1.57 -4.81
CA GLY A 168 21.02 0.70 -5.97
C GLY A 168 21.35 1.43 -7.25
N THR A 169 21.06 0.76 -8.36
CA THR A 169 21.19 1.32 -9.71
C THR A 169 19.87 1.20 -10.43
N LEU A 170 19.54 2.19 -11.25
CA LEU A 170 18.43 2.05 -12.17
C LEU A 170 18.73 0.96 -13.19
N CYS A 171 17.70 0.25 -13.60
CA CYS A 171 17.72 -0.64 -14.75
C CYS A 171 16.41 -0.51 -15.51
N LYS A 172 16.34 -1.15 -16.67
CA LYS A 172 15.09 -1.26 -17.43
C LYS A 172 14.84 -2.72 -17.73
N ASP A 173 13.64 -3.21 -17.46
CA ASP A 173 13.26 -4.57 -17.84
C ASP A 173 11.76 -4.67 -18.13
N ARG A 174 11.35 -5.77 -18.78
CA ARG A 174 9.96 -6.03 -19.10
C ARG A 174 9.17 -6.38 -17.85
N VAL A 175 8.02 -5.75 -17.65
CA VAL A 175 7.14 -5.99 -16.51
C VAL A 175 5.79 -6.52 -16.99
N LYS A 176 5.28 -7.55 -16.31
CA LYS A 176 3.92 -8.07 -16.50
C LYS A 176 3.24 -8.27 -15.15
N LEU A 177 1.96 -7.96 -15.06
CA LEU A 177 1.18 -8.15 -13.84
C LEU A 177 -0.31 -8.24 -14.19
N GLY A 178 -1.07 -9.09 -13.49
CA GLY A 178 -2.52 -9.20 -13.70
C GLY A 178 -2.95 -9.41 -15.16
N GLY A 179 -2.23 -10.26 -15.90
CA GLY A 179 -2.49 -10.51 -17.33
C GLY A 179 -2.11 -9.37 -18.28
N PHE A 180 -1.54 -8.28 -17.76
CA PHE A 180 -1.18 -7.07 -18.48
C PHE A 180 0.34 -6.99 -18.70
N ASP A 181 0.75 -6.69 -19.93
CA ASP A 181 2.16 -6.48 -20.29
C ASP A 181 2.44 -4.99 -20.39
N LEU A 182 3.27 -4.48 -19.48
CA LEU A 182 3.66 -3.08 -19.40
C LEU A 182 4.80 -2.72 -20.37
N GLY A 183 5.39 -3.70 -21.05
CA GLY A 183 6.63 -3.49 -21.77
C GLY A 183 7.79 -3.19 -20.82
N LYS A 184 8.78 -2.44 -21.29
CA LYS A 184 10.01 -2.16 -20.52
C LYS A 184 9.85 -0.92 -19.64
N VAL A 185 9.91 -1.11 -18.33
CA VAL A 185 9.76 -0.07 -17.30
C VAL A 185 11.10 0.19 -16.61
N VAL A 186 11.35 1.43 -16.19
CA VAL A 186 12.53 1.77 -15.38
C VAL A 186 12.28 1.36 -13.93
N LEU A 187 13.23 0.62 -13.36
CA LEU A 187 13.17 0.04 -12.02
C LEU A 187 14.46 0.35 -11.26
N GLY A 188 14.36 0.44 -9.94
CA GLY A 188 15.50 0.38 -9.05
C GLY A 188 15.95 -1.05 -8.76
N GLU A 189 17.17 -1.41 -9.13
CA GLU A 189 17.83 -2.64 -8.71
C GLU A 189 18.57 -2.37 -7.39
N ILE A 190 17.96 -2.72 -6.26
CA ILE A 190 18.51 -2.44 -4.92
C ILE A 190 19.66 -3.39 -4.62
N THR A 191 20.82 -2.82 -4.29
CA THR A 191 22.06 -3.55 -3.97
C THR A 191 22.47 -3.41 -2.50
N GLU A 192 21.88 -2.47 -1.77
CA GLU A 192 22.20 -2.21 -0.37
C GLU A 192 20.96 -1.69 0.38
N THR A 193 20.81 -2.12 1.62
CA THR A 193 19.72 -1.75 2.52
C THR A 193 20.28 -1.43 3.90
N ASP A 194 19.77 -0.40 4.56
CA ASP A 194 20.06 -0.10 5.96
C ASP A 194 18.75 0.16 6.73
N GLY A 195 18.67 -0.33 7.96
CA GLY A 195 17.49 -0.20 8.82
C GLY A 195 16.50 -1.38 8.74
N SER A 196 15.79 -1.61 9.84
CA SER A 196 14.86 -2.74 10.01
C SER A 196 13.50 -2.57 9.33
N VAL A 197 13.22 -1.40 8.75
CA VAL A 197 11.94 -1.12 8.07
C VAL A 197 11.71 -2.06 6.87
N PHE A 198 12.79 -2.57 6.28
CA PHE A 198 12.72 -3.47 5.14
C PHE A 198 12.64 -4.95 5.53
N THR A 199 12.36 -5.32 6.78
CA THR A 199 12.12 -6.75 7.16
C THR A 199 10.69 -7.21 6.94
N LEU A 200 9.83 -6.34 6.40
CA LEU A 200 8.42 -6.59 6.09
C LEU A 200 8.22 -7.46 4.84
N PRO A 201 7.07 -8.13 4.67
CA PRO A 201 6.89 -9.18 3.67
C PRO A 201 6.63 -8.64 2.24
N PHE A 202 7.54 -7.83 1.71
CA PHE A 202 7.49 -7.38 0.32
C PHE A 202 8.89 -7.32 -0.31
N ASP A 203 8.97 -7.72 -1.57
CA ASP A 203 10.20 -7.79 -2.36
C ASP A 203 10.53 -6.44 -3.04
N GLY A 204 9.56 -5.53 -3.11
CA GLY A 204 9.71 -4.22 -3.73
C GLY A 204 8.48 -3.32 -3.65
N ILE A 205 8.58 -2.15 -4.26
CA ILE A 205 7.48 -1.19 -4.43
C ILE A 205 7.29 -0.91 -5.91
N CYS A 206 6.05 -0.85 -6.35
CA CYS A 206 5.62 -0.39 -7.66
C CYS A 206 4.90 0.96 -7.51
N GLY A 207 5.63 2.05 -7.74
CA GLY A 207 5.08 3.40 -7.65
C GLY A 207 4.06 3.70 -8.76
N LEU A 208 2.92 4.26 -8.38
CA LEU A 208 1.76 4.59 -9.21
C LEU A 208 1.40 6.08 -9.15
N SER A 209 2.24 6.93 -8.56
CA SER A 209 2.07 8.39 -8.60
C SER A 209 2.59 9.00 -9.90
N TYR A 210 2.29 10.28 -10.14
CA TYR A 210 2.82 11.01 -11.28
C TYR A 210 4.34 11.16 -11.18
N LYS A 211 5.03 11.05 -12.32
CA LYS A 211 6.46 11.35 -12.39
C LYS A 211 6.72 12.83 -12.12
N MET A 212 7.89 13.10 -11.58
CA MET A 212 8.34 14.46 -11.34
C MET A 212 8.47 15.25 -12.64
N GLN A 213 8.23 16.56 -12.56
CA GLN A 213 8.50 17.44 -13.68
C GLN A 213 9.99 17.36 -14.04
N HIS A 214 10.31 17.14 -15.32
CA HIS A 214 11.66 16.88 -15.85
C HIS A 214 12.23 15.48 -15.58
N ASP A 215 11.44 14.57 -15.04
CA ASP A 215 11.78 13.15 -15.02
C ASP A 215 11.26 12.47 -16.29
N ASP A 216 12.17 12.19 -17.23
CA ASP A 216 11.84 11.51 -18.49
C ASP A 216 11.85 9.97 -18.35
N ARG A 217 12.03 9.43 -17.14
CA ARG A 217 12.02 7.97 -16.91
C ARG A 217 10.61 7.42 -17.11
N TYR A 218 10.52 6.34 -17.89
CA TYR A 218 9.28 5.62 -18.13
C TYR A 218 8.89 4.78 -16.90
N CYS A 219 7.84 5.19 -16.19
CA CYS A 219 7.37 4.55 -14.95
C CYS A 219 6.17 3.62 -15.18
N PHE A 220 5.65 3.02 -14.11
CA PHE A 220 4.45 2.17 -14.18
C PHE A 220 3.22 2.95 -14.65
N LEU A 221 3.06 4.19 -14.19
CA LEU A 221 1.91 5.01 -14.55
C LEU A 221 1.89 5.34 -16.05
N ASP A 222 3.05 5.64 -16.65
CA ASP A 222 3.18 5.83 -18.10
C ASP A 222 2.69 4.60 -18.88
N SER A 223 2.91 3.40 -18.32
CA SER A 223 2.48 2.15 -18.95
C SER A 223 0.96 1.98 -18.94
N ILE A 224 0.26 2.52 -17.94
CA ILE A 224 -1.21 2.54 -17.89
C ILE A 224 -1.74 3.59 -18.88
N GLU A 225 -1.18 4.80 -18.84
CA GLU A 225 -1.59 5.92 -19.70
C GLU A 225 -1.47 5.59 -21.20
N ASN A 226 -0.36 4.97 -21.60
CA ASN A 226 -0.03 4.72 -23.01
C ASN A 226 -0.48 3.35 -23.53
N SER A 227 -1.11 2.51 -22.71
CA SER A 227 -1.42 1.13 -23.11
C SER A 227 -2.59 1.02 -24.08
N ASP A 228 -2.36 0.50 -25.28
CA ASP A 228 -3.41 0.14 -26.25
C ASP A 228 -4.32 -1.01 -25.78
N GLN A 229 -3.89 -1.79 -24.80
CA GLN A 229 -4.67 -2.88 -24.22
C GLN A 229 -5.78 -2.36 -23.29
N LEU A 230 -5.72 -1.13 -22.80
CA LEU A 230 -6.73 -0.52 -21.92
C LEU A 230 -7.65 0.44 -22.68
N LYS A 231 -8.96 0.19 -22.59
CA LYS A 231 -9.98 1.11 -23.10
C LYS A 231 -10.01 2.39 -22.27
N GLU A 232 -10.17 2.23 -20.94
CA GLU A 232 -10.08 3.31 -19.97
C GLU A 232 -8.67 3.33 -19.38
N LYS A 233 -8.00 4.49 -19.39
CA LYS A 233 -6.64 4.66 -18.86
C LYS A 233 -6.68 4.85 -17.35
N SER A 234 -7.16 3.83 -16.65
CA SER A 234 -7.43 3.89 -15.22
C SER A 234 -6.95 2.64 -14.51
N PHE A 235 -6.85 2.73 -13.19
CA PHE A 235 -6.73 1.59 -12.29
C PHE A 235 -7.56 1.83 -11.03
N THR A 236 -7.99 0.75 -10.39
CA THR A 236 -8.89 0.77 -9.24
C THR A 236 -8.36 -0.11 -8.14
N PHE A 237 -8.32 0.41 -6.92
CA PHE A 237 -8.09 -0.38 -5.72
C PHE A 237 -9.43 -0.73 -5.06
N TYR A 238 -9.53 -2.00 -4.69
CA TYR A 238 -10.56 -2.53 -3.81
C TYR A 238 -9.85 -3.32 -2.70
N PHE A 239 -10.07 -2.91 -1.45
CA PHE A 239 -9.58 -3.63 -0.28
C PHE A 239 -10.78 -4.19 0.48
N GLY A 240 -11.04 -5.48 0.28
CA GLY A 240 -12.16 -6.20 0.90
C GLY A 240 -11.73 -7.09 2.05
N GLU A 241 -12.69 -7.54 2.87
CA GLU A 241 -12.43 -8.43 4.00
C GLU A 241 -11.86 -9.79 3.59
N ASN A 242 -12.31 -10.33 2.45
CA ASN A 242 -11.90 -11.66 1.98
C ASN A 242 -10.94 -11.60 0.80
N ASP A 243 -11.15 -10.64 -0.10
CA ASP A 243 -10.36 -10.46 -1.31
C ASP A 243 -10.04 -8.98 -1.48
N SER A 244 -8.81 -8.69 -1.89
CA SER A 244 -8.38 -7.36 -2.29
C SER A 244 -7.79 -7.41 -3.69
N ALA A 245 -7.90 -6.33 -4.46
CA ALA A 245 -7.36 -6.28 -5.81
C ALA A 245 -7.00 -4.88 -6.30
N LEU A 246 -5.99 -4.87 -7.18
CA LEU A 246 -5.70 -3.80 -8.12
C LEU A 246 -6.26 -4.20 -9.49
N ILE A 247 -7.19 -3.41 -10.02
CA ILE A 247 -7.91 -3.68 -11.27
C ILE A 247 -7.53 -2.61 -12.31
N PHE A 248 -7.20 -3.01 -13.54
CA PHE A 248 -6.84 -2.08 -14.63
C PHE A 248 -7.99 -1.87 -15.60
N GLY A 249 -8.29 -0.60 -15.88
CA GLY A 249 -9.46 -0.17 -16.62
C GLY A 249 -10.68 0.01 -15.73
N GLU A 250 -11.86 -0.24 -16.30
CA GLU A 250 -13.13 -0.17 -15.57
C GLU A 250 -13.35 -1.48 -14.80
N PRO A 251 -13.59 -1.44 -13.48
CA PRO A 251 -13.90 -2.64 -12.70
C PRO A 251 -15.28 -3.19 -13.03
N ASP A 252 -15.49 -4.48 -12.76
CA ASP A 252 -16.79 -5.11 -12.92
C ASP A 252 -17.86 -4.42 -12.05
N SER A 253 -19.11 -4.45 -12.54
CA SER A 253 -20.23 -3.77 -11.88
C SER A 253 -20.54 -4.30 -10.48
N ASN A 254 -20.00 -5.45 -10.09
CA ASN A 254 -20.17 -6.05 -8.78
C ASN A 254 -19.12 -5.57 -7.75
N VAL A 255 -18.16 -4.72 -8.14
CA VAL A 255 -17.16 -4.14 -7.23
C VAL A 255 -17.74 -2.94 -6.48
N ARG A 256 -18.59 -2.15 -7.14
CA ARG A 256 -19.18 -0.90 -6.61
C ARG A 256 -20.67 -1.06 -6.33
N SER A 257 -21.19 -0.36 -5.32
CA SER A 257 -22.63 -0.25 -5.03
C SER A 257 -23.21 1.15 -5.21
N SER A 258 -22.36 2.16 -5.44
CA SER A 258 -22.75 3.54 -5.72
C SER A 258 -22.17 4.04 -7.03
N GLU A 259 -22.71 5.16 -7.52
CA GLU A 259 -22.05 5.95 -8.56
C GLU A 259 -20.68 6.46 -8.08
N VAL A 260 -19.79 6.74 -9.03
CA VAL A 260 -18.44 7.24 -8.76
C VAL A 260 -18.47 8.76 -8.63
N GLN A 261 -18.04 9.24 -7.47
CA GLN A 261 -17.80 10.67 -7.23
C GLN A 261 -16.40 11.04 -7.70
N TRP A 262 -16.31 12.01 -8.63
CA TRP A 262 -15.05 12.38 -9.27
C TRP A 262 -14.47 13.69 -8.73
N TYR A 263 -13.21 13.63 -8.30
CA TYR A 263 -12.40 14.73 -7.80
C TYR A 263 -11.26 15.01 -8.78
N PRO A 264 -11.10 16.24 -9.28
CA PRO A 264 -10.03 16.56 -10.23
C PRO A 264 -8.67 16.53 -9.52
N VAL A 265 -7.64 16.04 -10.21
CA VAL A 265 -6.27 16.15 -9.72
C VAL A 265 -5.83 17.62 -9.78
N SER A 266 -5.41 18.19 -8.65
CA SER A 266 -5.00 19.60 -8.57
C SER A 266 -3.61 19.85 -9.15
N ARG A 267 -2.72 18.87 -9.03
CA ARG A 267 -1.34 18.92 -9.51
C ARG A 267 -0.86 17.52 -9.83
N LYS A 268 -0.25 17.33 -11.00
CA LYS A 268 0.33 16.06 -11.45
C LYS A 268 1.66 15.75 -10.76
N PHE A 269 1.59 15.50 -9.46
CA PHE A 269 2.73 15.07 -8.65
C PHE A 269 2.32 13.90 -7.77
N TYR A 270 1.32 14.13 -6.91
CA TYR A 270 0.57 13.08 -6.25
C TYR A 270 -0.81 12.94 -6.88
N TRP A 271 -1.51 11.87 -6.48
CA TRP A 271 -2.96 11.83 -6.61
C TRP A 271 -3.60 12.73 -5.56
N GLU A 272 -3.55 14.04 -5.81
CA GLU A 272 -4.03 15.07 -4.90
C GLU A 272 -5.17 15.90 -5.47
N THR A 273 -6.08 16.37 -4.61
CA THR A 273 -7.12 17.35 -4.93
C THR A 273 -7.15 18.47 -3.90
N HIS A 274 -7.70 19.63 -4.28
CA HIS A 274 -7.93 20.75 -3.36
C HIS A 274 -8.87 20.36 -2.22
N LEU A 275 -8.49 20.74 -1.00
CA LEU A 275 -9.23 20.46 0.21
C LEU A 275 -9.73 21.77 0.82
N ARG A 276 -11.05 21.89 0.96
CA ARG A 276 -11.70 23.07 1.55
C ARG A 276 -11.58 23.04 3.07
N ASP A 277 -11.92 21.91 3.68
CA ASP A 277 -11.93 21.78 5.13
C ASP A 277 -11.80 20.32 5.58
N VAL A 278 -11.39 20.13 6.83
CA VAL A 278 -11.46 18.83 7.52
C VAL A 278 -12.18 19.06 8.84
N THR A 279 -13.22 18.28 9.12
CA THR A 279 -13.96 18.35 10.37
C THR A 279 -13.90 17.04 11.13
N ILE A 280 -13.92 17.14 12.46
CA ILE A 280 -14.08 16.02 13.40
C ILE A 280 -15.38 16.27 14.15
N ASP A 281 -16.40 15.42 13.94
CA ASP A 281 -17.75 15.61 14.49
C ASP A 281 -18.30 17.03 14.23
N GLY A 282 -18.13 17.52 12.99
CA GLY A 282 -18.56 18.85 12.56
C GLY A 282 -17.67 20.02 13.02
N VAL A 283 -16.63 19.79 13.82
CA VAL A 283 -15.69 20.84 14.25
C VAL A 283 -14.50 20.90 13.29
N SER A 284 -14.28 22.04 12.65
CA SER A 284 -13.13 22.28 11.76
C SER A 284 -11.80 22.08 12.50
N VAL A 285 -10.91 21.29 11.91
CA VAL A 285 -9.53 21.08 12.37
C VAL A 285 -8.48 21.58 11.38
N LYS A 286 -8.86 21.91 10.15
CA LYS A 286 -7.95 22.53 9.18
C LYS A 286 -7.67 23.98 9.56
N ASP A 287 -6.42 24.41 9.42
CA ASP A 287 -6.07 25.83 9.42
C ASP A 287 -6.76 26.54 8.24
N GLN A 288 -7.68 27.47 8.55
CA GLN A 288 -8.49 28.14 7.53
C GLN A 288 -7.72 29.20 6.74
N ASP A 289 -6.60 29.67 7.27
CA ASP A 289 -5.76 30.67 6.61
C ASP A 289 -4.80 30.05 5.59
N LYS A 290 -4.78 28.71 5.50
CA LYS A 290 -3.90 27.96 4.60
C LYS A 290 -4.70 27.15 3.59
N ASN A 291 -4.35 27.32 2.31
CA ASN A 291 -4.75 26.39 1.27
C ASN A 291 -4.23 24.99 1.61
N ALA A 292 -5.04 23.97 1.35
CA ALA A 292 -4.66 22.59 1.59
C ALA A 292 -5.01 21.69 0.42
N THR A 293 -4.30 20.58 0.33
CA THR A 293 -4.64 19.46 -0.55
C THR A 293 -4.77 18.19 0.28
N VAL A 294 -5.46 17.21 -0.29
CA VAL A 294 -5.50 15.85 0.24
C VAL A 294 -4.98 14.89 -0.81
N VAL A 295 -4.04 14.02 -0.40
CA VAL A 295 -3.41 12.98 -1.22
C VAL A 295 -4.08 11.64 -0.93
N PHE A 296 -4.32 10.86 -1.97
CA PHE A 296 -4.83 9.49 -1.88
C PHE A 296 -3.67 8.51 -2.04
N ASP A 297 -3.23 7.92 -0.94
CA ASP A 297 -1.98 7.14 -0.87
C ASP A 297 -2.18 5.72 -0.32
N THR A 298 -2.12 4.71 -1.20
CA THR A 298 -2.21 3.30 -0.81
C THR A 298 -0.97 2.81 -0.05
N GLY A 299 0.17 3.52 -0.12
CA GLY A 299 1.39 3.19 0.60
C GLY A 299 1.42 3.68 2.04
N THR A 300 0.44 4.48 2.47
CA THR A 300 0.36 5.00 3.84
C THR A 300 -0.66 4.21 4.67
N SER A 301 -0.23 3.64 5.80
CA SER A 301 -1.09 2.78 6.64
C SER A 301 -2.12 3.53 7.51
N VAL A 302 -2.04 4.85 7.62
CA VAL A 302 -2.86 5.67 8.55
C VAL A 302 -3.39 6.95 7.88
N LEU A 303 -4.27 7.69 8.55
CA LEU A 303 -4.56 9.07 8.14
C LEU A 303 -3.42 10.00 8.54
N THR A 304 -3.23 11.08 7.78
CA THR A 304 -2.17 12.05 8.07
C THR A 304 -2.70 13.47 7.95
N MET A 305 -2.21 14.34 8.83
CA MET A 305 -2.54 15.76 8.82
C MET A 305 -1.40 16.59 9.43
N PRO A 306 -1.38 17.92 9.21
CA PRO A 306 -0.43 18.79 9.87
C PRO A 306 -0.51 18.71 11.38
N THR A 307 0.61 18.98 12.06
CA THR A 307 0.68 18.87 13.53
C THR A 307 -0.34 19.74 14.25
N SER A 308 -0.66 20.93 13.73
CA SER A 308 -1.68 21.83 14.31
C SER A 308 -3.09 21.22 14.24
N SER A 309 -3.45 20.65 13.10
CA SER A 309 -4.71 19.94 12.90
C SER A 309 -4.79 18.70 13.77
N ALA A 310 -3.74 17.87 13.79
CA ALA A 310 -3.68 16.67 14.62
C ALA A 310 -3.82 16.98 16.11
N THR A 311 -3.16 18.03 16.58
CA THR A 311 -3.26 18.46 17.99
C THR A 311 -4.70 18.83 18.35
N THR A 312 -5.42 19.51 17.45
CA THR A 312 -6.83 19.88 17.64
C THR A 312 -7.73 18.65 17.63
N THR A 313 -7.53 17.77 16.65
CA THR A 313 -8.20 16.46 16.55
C THR A 313 -8.04 15.65 17.83
N MET A 314 -6.81 15.49 18.33
CA MET A 314 -6.56 14.71 19.55
C MET A 314 -7.22 15.31 20.79
N LYS A 315 -7.31 16.64 20.91
CA LYS A 315 -8.05 17.30 21.99
C LYS A 315 -9.56 17.00 21.91
N LEU A 316 -10.14 17.02 20.71
CA LEU A 316 -11.55 16.69 20.51
C LEU A 316 -11.84 15.24 20.89
N LEU A 317 -10.99 14.31 20.43
CA LEU A 317 -11.11 12.89 20.77
C LEU A 317 -10.96 12.62 22.27
N GLN A 318 -10.01 13.28 22.94
CA GLN A 318 -9.85 13.18 24.39
C GLN A 318 -11.08 13.69 25.14
N THR A 319 -11.67 14.79 24.66
CA THR A 319 -12.89 15.38 25.24
C THR A 319 -14.09 14.44 25.08
N ALA A 320 -14.18 13.71 23.95
CA ALA A 320 -15.22 12.71 23.73
C ALA A 320 -15.09 11.51 24.70
N GLY A 321 -13.91 11.24 25.24
CA GLY A 321 -13.71 10.27 26.33
C GLY A 321 -14.07 8.83 25.99
N LEU A 322 -13.98 8.45 24.71
CA LEU A 322 -14.44 7.14 24.23
C LEU A 322 -13.48 6.02 24.64
N ASN A 323 -14.05 4.89 25.05
CA ASN A 323 -13.32 3.64 25.21
C ASN A 323 -13.44 2.75 23.96
N CYS A 324 -12.59 1.73 23.86
CA CYS A 324 -12.60 0.77 22.75
C CYS A 324 -13.99 0.20 22.43
N LYS A 325 -14.79 -0.14 23.44
CA LYS A 325 -16.11 -0.75 23.19
C LYS A 325 -17.08 0.22 22.52
N GLN A 326 -16.92 1.52 22.73
CA GLN A 326 -17.74 2.54 22.06
C GLN A 326 -17.27 2.74 20.62
N ILE A 327 -15.95 2.75 20.41
CA ILE A 327 -15.35 2.82 19.07
C ILE A 327 -15.76 1.60 18.22
N GLU A 328 -15.66 0.38 18.79
CA GLU A 328 -16.09 -0.87 18.14
C GLU A 328 -17.60 -0.88 17.82
N ARG A 329 -18.41 -0.09 18.53
CA ARG A 329 -19.85 0.09 18.26
C ARG A 329 -20.15 1.18 17.22
N GLY A 330 -19.13 1.83 16.65
CA GLY A 330 -19.29 2.92 15.69
C GLY A 330 -19.75 4.23 16.33
N GLU A 331 -19.55 4.41 17.65
CA GLU A 331 -19.88 5.64 18.38
C GLU A 331 -18.74 6.69 18.29
N ALA A 332 -17.70 6.41 17.51
CA ALA A 332 -16.55 7.28 17.38
C ALA A 332 -16.83 8.49 16.47
N PRO A 333 -16.28 9.68 16.78
CA PRO A 333 -16.32 10.84 15.90
C PRO A 333 -15.91 10.49 14.47
N GLU A 334 -16.72 10.89 13.50
CA GLU A 334 -16.33 10.80 12.11
C GLU A 334 -15.33 11.91 11.77
N VAL A 335 -14.41 11.59 10.88
CA VAL A 335 -13.56 12.59 10.20
C VAL A 335 -14.11 12.81 8.80
N CYS A 336 -14.41 14.06 8.47
CA CYS A 336 -14.98 14.45 7.18
C CYS A 336 -14.04 15.41 6.44
N TYR A 337 -13.75 15.06 5.20
CA TYR A 337 -12.98 15.86 4.24
C TYR A 337 -13.96 16.56 3.31
N HIS A 338 -13.90 17.88 3.27
CA HIS A 338 -14.83 18.72 2.51
C HIS A 338 -14.13 19.35 1.30
N PHE A 339 -14.87 19.40 0.20
CA PHE A 339 -14.36 19.82 -1.11
C PHE A 339 -15.26 20.92 -1.68
N GLU A 340 -14.73 21.75 -2.59
CA GLU A 340 -15.54 22.76 -3.28
C GLU A 340 -16.41 22.12 -4.37
N GLY A 341 -17.73 22.31 -4.30
CA GLY A 341 -18.66 21.85 -5.33
C GLY A 341 -18.70 20.33 -5.54
N ARG A 342 -18.29 19.56 -4.51
CA ARG A 342 -18.22 18.09 -4.52
C ARG A 342 -18.71 17.53 -3.18
N GLU A 343 -19.10 16.26 -3.20
CA GLU A 343 -19.52 15.56 -1.99
C GLU A 343 -18.36 15.42 -1.00
N SER A 344 -18.69 15.49 0.29
CA SER A 344 -17.71 15.30 1.36
C SER A 344 -17.45 13.81 1.57
N ILE A 345 -16.21 13.47 1.90
CA ILE A 345 -15.81 12.10 2.22
C ILE A 345 -15.72 12.00 3.73
N CYS A 346 -16.55 11.16 4.35
CA CYS A 346 -16.57 10.98 5.80
C CYS A 346 -16.21 9.54 6.18
N LEU A 347 -15.31 9.39 7.15
CA LEU A 347 -14.83 8.11 7.67
C LEU A 347 -15.25 7.93 9.11
N LYS A 348 -15.90 6.80 9.40
CA LYS A 348 -16.27 6.37 10.76
C LYS A 348 -15.26 5.41 11.37
N HIS A 349 -14.56 4.65 10.54
CA HIS A 349 -13.64 3.60 10.95
C HIS A 349 -12.20 4.01 10.65
N TRP A 350 -11.66 4.89 11.49
CA TRP A 350 -10.28 5.38 11.39
C TRP A 350 -9.55 5.23 12.74
N TYR A 351 -9.89 4.18 13.48
CA TYR A 351 -9.31 3.84 14.78
C TYR A 351 -8.76 2.42 14.74
N GLU A 352 -7.64 2.23 15.41
CA GLU A 352 -6.97 0.94 15.53
C GLU A 352 -6.95 0.46 16.98
N LYS A 353 -7.00 -0.86 17.14
CA LYS A 353 -6.89 -1.52 18.43
C LYS A 353 -5.43 -1.90 18.68
N GLY A 354 -4.76 -1.16 19.56
CA GLY A 354 -3.45 -1.51 20.09
C GLY A 354 -3.54 -2.39 21.34
N GLU A 355 -2.39 -2.86 21.81
CA GLU A 355 -2.28 -3.67 23.04
C GLU A 355 -2.78 -2.92 24.29
N SER A 356 -2.65 -1.59 24.31
CA SER A 356 -2.99 -0.72 25.45
C SER A 356 -4.36 -0.04 25.34
N GLY A 357 -5.10 -0.26 24.25
CA GLY A 357 -6.38 0.41 23.98
C GLY A 357 -6.57 0.75 22.52
N CYS A 358 -7.56 1.58 22.22
CA CYS A 358 -7.89 1.98 20.86
C CYS A 358 -7.42 3.41 20.64
N THR A 359 -6.73 3.64 19.52
CA THR A 359 -6.20 4.94 19.15
C THR A 359 -6.73 5.34 17.79
N ALA A 360 -6.80 6.64 17.51
CA ALA A 360 -6.98 7.09 16.15
C ALA A 360 -5.79 6.62 15.30
N SER A 361 -6.10 6.10 14.10
CA SER A 361 -5.14 5.78 13.06
C SER A 361 -4.71 7.09 12.40
N LEU A 362 -3.81 7.79 13.08
CA LEU A 362 -3.43 9.16 12.74
C LEU A 362 -1.96 9.40 13.03
N MET A 363 -1.28 10.04 12.09
CA MET A 363 0.06 10.57 12.27
C MET A 363 0.16 12.04 11.84
N THR A 364 1.22 12.71 12.27
CA THR A 364 1.51 14.08 11.84
C THR A 364 2.48 14.10 10.67
N LEU A 365 2.27 15.04 9.74
CA LEU A 365 3.22 15.36 8.69
C LEU A 365 3.23 16.86 8.47
N ASP A 366 4.38 17.50 8.70
CA ASP A 366 4.59 18.91 8.41
C ASP A 366 5.60 19.05 7.26
N LEU A 367 5.17 19.68 6.18
CA LEU A 367 6.02 20.07 5.05
C LEU A 367 6.13 21.60 5.05
N ALA A 368 7.36 22.11 4.91
CA ALA A 368 7.70 23.50 5.23
C ALA A 368 6.78 24.55 4.57
N ASP A 369 6.23 24.24 3.38
CA ASP A 369 5.39 25.14 2.59
C ASP A 369 4.07 24.50 2.11
N GLU A 370 3.73 23.30 2.57
CA GLU A 370 2.54 22.57 2.10
C GLU A 370 1.66 22.11 3.26
N ASN A 371 0.37 22.43 3.18
CA ASN A 371 -0.65 21.94 4.09
C ASN A 371 -1.30 20.70 3.47
N ILE A 372 -0.66 19.55 3.65
CA ILE A 372 -1.07 18.29 3.05
C ILE A 372 -1.71 17.39 4.09
N PHE A 373 -2.84 16.81 3.69
CA PHE A 373 -3.48 15.68 4.35
C PHE A 373 -3.28 14.45 3.48
N ILE A 374 -3.14 13.28 4.09
CA ILE A 374 -3.06 12.02 3.32
C ILE A 374 -4.16 11.07 3.82
N LEU A 375 -4.93 10.56 2.87
CA LEU A 375 -5.88 9.48 3.03
C LEU A 375 -5.15 8.16 2.76
N GLY A 376 -4.76 7.48 3.84
CA GLY A 376 -4.14 6.17 3.79
C GLY A 376 -5.14 5.01 3.96
N GLN A 377 -4.66 3.88 4.46
CA GLN A 377 -5.43 2.64 4.57
C GLN A 377 -6.85 2.79 5.17
N PRO A 378 -7.11 3.59 6.23
CA PRO A 378 -8.48 3.74 6.74
C PRO A 378 -9.49 4.23 5.70
N PHE A 379 -9.04 5.05 4.75
CA PHE A 379 -9.87 5.49 3.62
C PHE A 379 -10.05 4.37 2.59
N PHE A 380 -8.97 3.72 2.20
CA PHE A 380 -8.99 2.68 1.17
C PHE A 380 -9.74 1.41 1.58
N SER A 381 -9.76 1.08 2.87
CA SER A 381 -10.61 0.01 3.41
C SER A 381 -12.11 0.35 3.39
N ALA A 382 -12.47 1.63 3.29
CA ALA A 382 -13.87 2.07 3.30
C ALA A 382 -14.44 2.29 1.90
N PHE A 383 -13.59 2.55 0.89
CA PHE A 383 -14.03 3.00 -0.42
C PHE A 383 -13.31 2.28 -1.57
N VAL A 384 -14.06 1.97 -2.63
CA VAL A 384 -13.48 1.61 -3.93
C VAL A 384 -12.95 2.89 -4.57
N THR A 385 -11.66 2.91 -4.86
CA THR A 385 -10.95 4.12 -5.32
C THR A 385 -10.36 3.90 -6.69
N THR A 386 -10.74 4.75 -7.65
CA THR A 386 -10.31 4.68 -9.05
C THR A 386 -9.45 5.87 -9.41
N PHE A 387 -8.30 5.62 -10.01
CA PHE A 387 -7.38 6.62 -10.50
C PHE A 387 -7.46 6.64 -12.02
N ASP A 388 -8.10 7.68 -12.57
CA ASP A 388 -8.30 7.86 -14.01
C ASP A 388 -7.21 8.78 -14.53
N VAL A 389 -6.12 8.16 -14.96
CA VAL A 389 -4.92 8.82 -15.49
C VAL A 389 -5.24 9.57 -16.77
N GLY A 390 -6.12 9.01 -17.61
CA GLY A 390 -6.49 9.61 -18.89
C GLY A 390 -7.25 10.93 -18.77
N ASN A 391 -7.92 11.17 -17.64
CA ASN A 391 -8.70 12.39 -17.39
C ASN A 391 -8.24 13.17 -16.16
N ASP A 392 -7.11 12.79 -15.55
CA ASP A 392 -6.53 13.40 -14.35
C ASP A 392 -7.55 13.61 -13.22
N ARG A 393 -8.20 12.51 -12.79
CA ARG A 393 -9.22 12.55 -11.73
C ARG A 393 -9.24 11.28 -10.87
N ILE A 394 -9.73 11.44 -9.65
CA ILE A 394 -9.83 10.40 -8.63
C ILE A 394 -11.32 10.13 -8.40
N GLY A 395 -11.71 8.87 -8.50
CA GLY A 395 -13.08 8.39 -8.35
C GLY A 395 -13.25 7.65 -7.04
N VAL A 396 -14.25 8.04 -6.25
CA VAL A 396 -14.57 7.42 -4.95
C VAL A 396 -15.98 6.85 -5.01
N SER A 397 -16.16 5.61 -4.55
CA SER A 397 -17.45 4.93 -4.53
C SER A 397 -17.55 3.92 -3.38
N GLN A 398 -18.76 3.54 -3.02
CA GLN A 398 -19.01 2.51 -2.01
C GLN A 398 -18.73 1.12 -2.59
N PRO A 399 -18.07 0.22 -1.84
CA PRO A 399 -17.93 -1.17 -2.24
C PRO A 399 -19.29 -1.87 -2.27
N ALA A 400 -19.43 -2.92 -3.09
CA ALA A 400 -20.58 -3.81 -2.98
C ALA A 400 -20.49 -4.69 -1.72
N ALA A 401 -21.64 -5.09 -1.17
CA ALA A 401 -21.67 -5.90 0.06
C ALA A 401 -21.06 -7.30 -0.12
N ASN A 402 -21.08 -7.85 -1.33
CA ASN A 402 -20.53 -9.16 -1.66
C ASN A 402 -19.74 -9.05 -2.97
N VAL A 403 -18.54 -8.49 -2.91
CA VAL A 403 -17.64 -8.49 -4.06
C VAL A 403 -17.14 -9.92 -4.27
N ASN A 404 -17.25 -10.40 -5.50
CA ASN A 404 -16.63 -11.65 -5.93
C ASN A 404 -15.75 -11.33 -7.13
N LEU A 405 -14.44 -11.47 -6.94
CA LEU A 405 -13.44 -11.16 -7.97
C LEU A 405 -13.26 -12.27 -9.01
N GLY A 406 -14.14 -13.29 -9.01
CA GLY A 406 -14.25 -14.29 -10.06
C GLY A 406 -13.15 -15.37 -10.03
N ASN A 407 -12.61 -15.68 -8.85
CA ASN A 407 -11.50 -16.62 -8.65
C ASN A 407 -11.84 -18.08 -8.95
#